data_AF-A0A920KVM6-F1
#
_entry.id   AF-A0A920KVM6-F1
#
_cell.length_a   1.000
_cell.length_b   1.000
_cell.length_c   1.000
_cell.angle_alpha   90.00
_cell.angle_beta   90.00
_cell.angle_gamma   90.00
#
_symmetry.space_group_name_H-M   'P 1'
#
loop_
_entity.id
_entity.type
_entity.pdbx_description
1 polymer ?
#
loop_
_entity_poly.entity_id
_entity_poly.type
_entity_poly.pdbx_seq_one_letter_code
_entity_poly.pdbx_strand_id
1 'polypeptide(L)'
;MAKLRPSTETEITVFPPADFNLDLKEDIFVDKEYVLEAINANNHILINALTKDIHDGLSKRYGRPGHIPRSLNIPFHKFVYEDTEKFISFEKAQELIESMEIKKDNIIINYCGGGIAATLDAFMLYQLGLKI
;
A
#
# COMPACT_ATOMS: atom_id res chain seq x y z
N MET A 1 18.49 3.24 22.17
CA MET A 1 17.20 3.52 21.50
C MET A 1 16.91 5.01 21.58
N ALA A 2 17.25 5.77 20.55
CA ALA A 2 16.87 7.18 20.47
C ALA A 2 15.44 7.26 19.94
N LYS A 3 14.48 7.59 20.81
CA LYS A 3 13.11 7.94 20.40
C LYS A 3 13.21 9.22 19.58
N LEU A 4 13.13 9.12 18.24
CA LEU A 4 12.83 10.25 17.39
C LEU A 4 11.43 10.73 17.77
N ARG A 5 11.35 11.72 18.65
CA ARG A 5 10.12 12.51 18.81
C ARG A 5 10.13 13.54 17.69
N PRO A 6 9.14 13.56 16.78
CA PRO A 6 8.93 14.73 15.93
C PRO A 6 8.95 15.99 16.80
N SER A 7 9.41 17.11 16.24
CA SER A 7 9.26 18.40 16.91
C SER A 7 7.78 18.59 17.23
N THR A 8 7.42 18.59 18.50
CA THR A 8 6.05 18.87 18.94
C THR A 8 5.94 20.34 19.23
N GLU A 9 5.01 21.02 18.55
CA GLU A 9 4.56 22.36 18.91
C GLU A 9 3.53 22.24 20.05
N THR A 10 3.60 23.12 21.04
CA THR A 10 2.63 23.20 22.15
C THR A 10 1.63 24.33 21.97
N GLU A 11 1.82 25.16 20.96
CA GLU A 11 0.94 26.27 20.60
C GLU A 11 -0.09 25.82 19.57
N ILE A 12 -1.24 26.47 19.57
CA ILE A 12 -2.27 26.24 18.55
C ILE A 12 -1.92 27.09 17.34
N THR A 13 -1.50 26.45 16.26
CA THR A 13 -1.32 27.12 14.98
C THR A 13 -2.70 27.39 14.36
N VAL A 14 -3.03 28.66 14.13
CA VAL A 14 -4.28 29.06 13.45
C VAL A 14 -3.95 29.53 12.05
N PHE A 15 -4.55 28.88 11.06
CA PHE A 15 -4.40 29.24 9.65
C PHE A 15 -5.69 29.90 9.14
N PRO A 16 -5.61 30.98 8.35
CA PRO A 16 -6.80 31.52 7.69
C PRO A 16 -7.35 30.50 6.68
N PRO A 17 -8.67 30.53 6.38
CA PRO A 17 -9.22 29.75 5.28
C PRO A 17 -8.46 30.04 3.98
N ALA A 18 -8.25 29.01 3.18
CA ALA A 18 -7.66 29.11 1.85
C ALA A 18 -8.62 28.54 0.81
N ASP A 19 -8.56 29.08 -0.41
CA ASP A 19 -9.30 28.52 -1.53
C ASP A 19 -8.67 27.18 -1.93
N PHE A 20 -9.44 26.10 -1.78
CA PHE A 20 -9.02 24.76 -2.14
C PHE A 20 -9.77 24.33 -3.41
N ASN A 21 -9.08 24.45 -4.55
CA ASN A 21 -9.59 23.94 -5.82
C ASN A 21 -9.23 22.46 -5.95
N LEU A 22 -10.25 21.61 -5.92
CA LEU A 22 -10.08 20.17 -6.01
C LEU A 22 -9.87 19.76 -7.48
N ASP A 23 -8.71 19.17 -7.77
CA ASP A 23 -8.41 18.48 -9.02
C ASP A 23 -8.28 16.97 -8.73
N LEU A 24 -9.37 16.24 -8.93
CA LEU A 24 -9.41 14.80 -8.67
C LEU A 24 -8.75 14.02 -9.80
N LYS A 25 -7.78 13.19 -9.44
CA LYS A 25 -7.24 12.17 -10.33
C LYS A 25 -8.10 10.90 -10.22
N GLU A 26 -9.05 10.78 -11.14
CA GLU A 26 -10.00 9.65 -11.15
C GLU A 26 -9.34 8.30 -11.46
N ASP A 27 -8.14 8.31 -12.02
CA ASP A 27 -7.38 7.12 -12.42
C ASP A 27 -6.57 6.47 -11.28
N ILE A 28 -6.58 7.04 -10.08
CA ILE A 28 -5.86 6.48 -8.91
C ILE A 28 -6.66 5.36 -8.22
N PHE A 29 -7.98 5.38 -8.33
CA PHE A 29 -8.86 4.39 -7.70
C PHE A 29 -9.57 3.56 -8.75
N VAL A 30 -9.65 2.26 -8.49
CA VAL A 30 -10.37 1.32 -9.34
C VAL A 30 -11.58 0.76 -8.60
N ASP A 31 -12.64 0.48 -9.35
CA ASP A 31 -13.85 -0.11 -8.81
C ASP A 31 -13.75 -1.64 -8.72
N LYS A 32 -14.85 -2.25 -8.28
CA LYS A 32 -14.93 -3.70 -8.08
C LYS A 32 -14.89 -4.44 -9.43
N GLU A 33 -15.53 -3.89 -10.45
CA GLU A 33 -15.62 -4.46 -11.78
C GLU A 33 -14.22 -4.57 -12.39
N TYR A 34 -13.41 -3.52 -12.30
CA TYR A 34 -12.01 -3.54 -12.73
C TYR A 34 -11.19 -4.59 -11.98
N VAL A 35 -11.38 -4.73 -10.65
CA VAL A 35 -10.70 -5.77 -9.86
C VAL A 35 -11.10 -7.18 -10.32
N LEU A 36 -12.37 -7.41 -10.65
CA LEU A 36 -12.84 -8.72 -11.13
C LEU A 36 -12.21 -9.08 -12.49
N GLU A 37 -12.05 -8.11 -13.38
CA GLU A 37 -11.35 -8.30 -14.65
C GLU A 37 -9.86 -8.58 -14.43
N ALA A 38 -9.22 -7.82 -13.54
CA ALA A 38 -7.80 -7.92 -13.21
C ALA A 38 -7.39 -9.30 -12.64
N ILE A 39 -8.29 -10.00 -11.93
CA ILE A 39 -8.00 -11.35 -11.41
C ILE A 39 -7.54 -12.31 -12.53
N ASN A 40 -8.08 -12.16 -13.74
CA ASN A 40 -7.80 -13.04 -14.88
C ASN A 40 -6.85 -12.43 -15.91
N ALA A 41 -6.41 -11.19 -15.73
CA ALA A 41 -5.48 -10.53 -16.62
C ALA A 41 -4.04 -10.97 -16.33
N ASN A 42 -3.24 -11.16 -17.38
CA ASN A 42 -1.85 -11.64 -17.24
C ASN A 42 -0.88 -10.53 -16.82
N ASN A 43 -1.25 -9.26 -17.02
CA ASN A 43 -0.41 -8.10 -16.74
C ASN A 43 -0.79 -7.39 -15.43
N HIS A 44 -1.84 -7.83 -14.73
CA HIS A 44 -2.27 -7.25 -13.45
C HIS A 44 -1.77 -8.05 -12.26
N ILE A 45 -1.35 -7.34 -11.22
CA ILE A 45 -0.93 -7.94 -9.96
C ILE A 45 -1.74 -7.28 -8.84
N LEU A 46 -2.50 -8.10 -8.11
CA LEU A 46 -3.22 -7.64 -6.93
C LEU A 46 -2.33 -7.85 -5.70
N ILE A 47 -2.16 -6.83 -4.86
CA ILE A 47 -1.33 -6.88 -3.66
C ILE A 47 -2.19 -6.62 -2.43
N ASN A 48 -2.24 -7.62 -1.55
CA ASN A 48 -2.85 -7.49 -0.23
C ASN A 48 -1.82 -6.97 0.78
N ALA A 49 -2.05 -5.76 1.29
CA ALA A 49 -1.19 -5.07 2.25
C ALA A 49 -1.37 -5.55 3.71
N LEU A 50 -2.32 -6.45 3.97
CA LEU A 50 -2.60 -6.96 5.32
C LEU A 50 -1.56 -8.00 5.76
N THR A 51 -1.54 -8.28 7.06
CA THR A 51 -0.68 -9.31 7.63
C THR A 51 -1.01 -10.69 7.08
N LYS A 52 0.00 -11.58 7.06
CA LYS A 52 -0.10 -12.91 6.48
C LYS A 52 -1.24 -13.75 7.07
N ASP A 53 -1.49 -13.66 8.36
CA ASP A 53 -2.59 -14.37 9.02
C ASP A 53 -3.97 -13.97 8.45
N ILE A 54 -4.16 -12.70 8.10
CA ILE A 54 -5.40 -12.24 7.48
C ILE A 54 -5.47 -12.71 6.03
N HIS A 55 -4.38 -12.56 5.28
CA HIS A 55 -4.30 -13.02 3.89
C HIS A 55 -4.58 -14.53 3.79
N ASP A 56 -4.01 -15.34 4.68
CA ASP A 56 -4.19 -16.80 4.73
C ASP A 56 -5.58 -17.22 5.27
N GLY A 57 -6.40 -16.27 5.70
CA GLY A 57 -7.76 -16.52 6.19
C GLY A 57 -7.83 -17.08 7.61
N LEU A 58 -6.80 -16.86 8.42
CA LEU A 58 -6.77 -17.24 9.84
C LEU A 58 -7.54 -16.24 10.73
N SER A 59 -7.96 -15.11 10.17
CA SER A 59 -8.70 -14.05 10.87
C SER A 59 -10.00 -13.68 10.15
N LYS A 60 -11.06 -13.42 10.91
CA LYS A 60 -12.38 -12.95 10.42
C LYS A 60 -12.54 -11.43 10.46
N ARG A 61 -11.46 -10.68 10.74
CA ARG A 61 -11.51 -9.22 11.01
C ARG A 61 -12.19 -8.41 9.90
N TYR A 62 -12.06 -8.83 8.64
CA TYR A 62 -12.60 -8.13 7.46
C TYR A 62 -13.72 -8.92 6.77
N GLY A 63 -14.54 -9.65 7.54
CA GLY A 63 -15.66 -10.43 7.01
C GLY A 63 -15.24 -11.83 6.55
N ARG A 64 -15.37 -12.11 5.24
CA ARG A 64 -14.96 -13.41 4.67
C ARG A 64 -13.44 -13.57 4.83
N PRO A 65 -12.96 -14.62 5.52
CA PRO A 65 -11.53 -14.85 5.66
C PRO A 65 -10.84 -15.12 4.32
N GLY A 66 -9.61 -14.64 4.20
CA GLY A 66 -8.73 -14.88 3.06
C GLY A 66 -8.42 -13.59 2.28
N HIS A 67 -8.22 -13.77 0.98
CA HIS A 67 -7.78 -12.73 0.06
C HIS A 67 -8.51 -12.83 -1.29
N ILE A 68 -8.29 -11.84 -2.16
CA ILE A 68 -8.79 -11.85 -3.53
C ILE A 68 -8.00 -12.90 -4.31
N PRO A 69 -8.63 -13.83 -5.05
CA PRO A 69 -7.90 -14.90 -5.74
C PRO A 69 -6.70 -14.39 -6.55
N ARG A 70 -5.59 -15.14 -6.49
CA ARG A 70 -4.32 -14.84 -7.18
C ARG A 70 -3.58 -13.58 -6.70
N SER A 71 -4.09 -12.87 -5.69
CA SER A 71 -3.35 -11.75 -5.11
C SER A 71 -2.08 -12.22 -4.41
N LEU A 72 -1.01 -11.45 -4.51
CA LEU A 72 0.18 -11.59 -3.69
C LEU A 72 -0.03 -10.94 -2.31
N ASN A 73 0.81 -11.31 -1.34
CA ASN A 73 0.81 -10.68 -0.01
C ASN A 73 2.11 -9.94 0.23
N ILE A 74 2.01 -8.63 0.41
CA ILE A 74 3.11 -7.80 0.92
C ILE A 74 2.56 -7.06 2.14
N PRO A 75 2.71 -7.57 3.36
CA PRO A 75 2.25 -6.84 4.53
C PRO A 75 2.92 -5.47 4.61
N PHE A 76 2.17 -4.40 4.86
CA PHE A 76 2.69 -3.02 4.86
C PHE A 76 3.94 -2.82 5.72
N HIS A 77 4.04 -3.56 6.83
CA HIS A 77 5.18 -3.47 7.74
C HIS A 77 6.48 -4.00 7.12
N LYS A 78 6.45 -4.67 5.97
CA LYS A 78 7.64 -5.08 5.21
C LYS A 78 8.39 -3.90 4.62
N PHE A 79 7.71 -2.77 4.41
CA PHE A 79 8.32 -1.55 3.90
C PHE A 79 8.83 -0.61 4.98
N VAL A 80 8.75 -0.99 6.26
CA VAL A 80 9.27 -0.19 7.38
C VAL A 80 10.18 -1.03 8.27
N TYR A 81 11.19 -0.39 8.84
CA TYR A 81 12.01 -0.98 9.89
C TYR A 81 11.26 -0.99 11.22
N GLU A 82 11.09 -2.16 11.83
CA GLU A 82 10.30 -2.33 13.07
C GLU A 82 10.87 -1.51 14.25
N ASP A 83 12.17 -1.29 14.30
CA ASP A 83 12.86 -0.59 15.40
C ASP A 83 12.80 0.94 15.30
N THR A 84 12.61 1.48 14.09
CA THR A 84 12.65 2.93 13.83
C THR A 84 11.38 3.48 13.20
N GLU A 85 10.48 2.61 12.72
CA GLU A 85 9.27 2.95 11.97
C GLU A 85 9.54 3.77 10.69
N LYS A 86 10.79 3.84 10.26
CA LYS A 86 11.21 4.47 9.01
C LYS A 86 11.00 3.52 7.85
N PHE A 87 10.80 4.06 6.65
CA PHE A 87 10.86 3.27 5.43
C PHE A 87 12.17 2.49 5.34
N ILE A 88 12.09 1.27 4.80
CA ILE A 88 13.28 0.54 4.36
C ILE A 88 14.01 1.31 3.25
N SER A 89 15.27 0.96 3.00
CA SER A 89 16.01 1.61 1.91
C SER A 89 15.41 1.25 0.54
N PHE A 90 15.67 2.09 -0.45
CA PHE A 90 15.23 1.85 -1.83
C PHE A 90 15.71 0.49 -2.35
N GLU A 91 16.96 0.13 -2.05
CA GLU A 91 17.57 -1.13 -2.47
C GLU A 91 16.82 -2.33 -1.88
N LYS A 92 16.49 -2.30 -0.58
CA LYS A 92 15.71 -3.37 0.07
C LYS A 92 14.30 -3.46 -0.46
N ALA A 93 13.66 -2.32 -0.74
CA ALA A 93 12.34 -2.32 -1.34
C ALA A 93 12.40 -2.91 -2.75
N GLN A 94 13.42 -2.57 -3.54
CA GLN A 94 13.64 -3.14 -4.87
C GLN A 94 13.89 -4.65 -4.81
N GLU A 95 14.78 -5.13 -3.93
CA GLU A 95 15.04 -6.56 -3.70
C GLU A 95 13.77 -7.33 -3.34
N LEU A 96 12.93 -6.76 -2.46
CA LEU A 96 11.64 -7.35 -2.08
C LEU A 96 10.74 -7.52 -3.31
N ILE A 97 10.59 -6.49 -4.14
CA ILE A 97 9.72 -6.54 -5.32
C ILE A 97 10.27 -7.50 -6.38
N GLU A 98 11.58 -7.47 -6.64
CA GLU A 98 12.23 -8.36 -7.62
C GLU A 98 12.09 -9.84 -7.20
N SER A 99 12.16 -10.13 -5.88
CA SER A 99 11.97 -11.49 -5.36
C SER A 99 10.56 -12.05 -5.59
N MET A 100 9.59 -11.19 -5.89
CA MET A 100 8.20 -11.55 -6.18
C MET A 100 7.90 -11.58 -7.69
N GLU A 101 8.92 -11.44 -8.53
CA GLU A 101 8.82 -11.43 -10.00
C GLU A 101 7.91 -10.30 -10.55
N ILE A 102 7.69 -9.24 -9.76
CA ILE A 102 6.93 -8.06 -10.17
C ILE A 102 7.81 -7.20 -11.09
N LYS A 103 7.31 -6.91 -12.29
CA LYS A 103 8.00 -6.15 -13.34
C LYS A 103 7.39 -4.76 -13.51
N LYS A 104 8.16 -3.85 -14.09
CA LYS A 104 7.74 -2.45 -14.31
C LYS A 104 6.56 -2.27 -15.27
N ASP A 105 6.30 -3.26 -16.12
CA ASP A 105 5.17 -3.27 -17.05
C ASP A 105 3.90 -3.87 -16.45
N ASN A 106 3.97 -4.44 -15.24
CA ASN A 106 2.77 -4.85 -14.52
C ASN A 106 1.95 -3.65 -14.06
N ILE A 107 0.64 -3.83 -14.06
CA ILE A 107 -0.33 -2.91 -13.46
C ILE A 107 -0.65 -3.45 -12.07
N ILE A 108 -0.38 -2.66 -11.04
CA ILE A 108 -0.53 -3.11 -9.66
C ILE A 108 -1.81 -2.54 -9.06
N ILE A 109 -2.60 -3.40 -8.41
CA ILE A 109 -3.77 -2.99 -7.64
C ILE A 109 -3.52 -3.30 -6.17
N ASN A 110 -3.32 -2.25 -5.36
CA ASN A 110 -3.09 -2.39 -3.93
C ASN A 110 -4.40 -2.35 -3.16
N TYR A 111 -4.57 -3.27 -2.22
CA TYR A 111 -5.73 -3.28 -1.35
C TYR A 111 -5.39 -3.77 0.06
N CYS A 112 -6.28 -3.44 1.00
CA CYS A 112 -6.25 -3.97 2.35
C CYS A 112 -7.68 -4.22 2.82
N GLY A 113 -8.08 -3.75 3.99
CA GLY A 113 -9.49 -3.73 4.41
C GLY A 113 -10.22 -2.41 4.16
N GLY A 114 -9.50 -1.28 4.13
CA GLY A 114 -10.10 0.06 4.05
C GLY A 114 -9.19 1.11 3.41
N GLY A 115 -8.28 0.69 2.52
CA GLY A 115 -7.37 1.58 1.80
C GLY A 115 -6.15 2.08 2.58
N ILE A 116 -6.19 2.17 3.91
CA ILE A 116 -5.12 2.82 4.70
C ILE A 116 -3.77 2.11 4.54
N ALA A 117 -3.63 0.84 4.93
CA ALA A 117 -2.37 0.12 4.81
C ALA A 117 -1.87 0.03 3.36
N ALA A 118 -2.79 -0.08 2.39
CA ALA A 118 -2.49 -0.18 0.97
C ALA A 118 -1.83 1.08 0.41
N THR A 119 -2.10 2.26 0.99
CA THR A 119 -1.44 3.51 0.58
C THR A 119 0.05 3.53 0.88
N LEU A 120 0.51 2.85 1.93
CA LEU A 120 1.94 2.75 2.25
C LEU A 120 2.67 1.94 1.18
N ASP A 121 2.10 0.78 0.84
CA ASP A 121 2.60 -0.05 -0.25
C ASP A 121 2.57 0.74 -1.56
N ALA A 122 1.46 1.40 -1.88
CA ALA A 122 1.32 2.17 -3.12
C ALA A 122 2.39 3.26 -3.21
N PHE A 123 2.63 3.99 -2.11
CA PHE A 123 3.69 4.97 -2.05
C PHE A 123 5.06 4.36 -2.37
N MET A 124 5.42 3.23 -1.76
CA MET A 124 6.72 2.59 -2.02
C MET A 124 6.86 2.07 -3.44
N LEU A 125 5.81 1.42 -3.97
CA LEU A 125 5.78 0.93 -5.35
C LEU A 125 5.89 2.08 -6.36
N TYR A 126 5.25 3.21 -6.08
CA TYR A 126 5.39 4.44 -6.87
C TYR A 126 6.85 4.94 -6.89
N GLN A 127 7.50 5.00 -5.72
CA GLN A 127 8.90 5.42 -5.64
C GLN A 127 9.83 4.50 -6.45
N LEU A 128 9.52 3.19 -6.51
CA LEU A 128 10.24 2.20 -7.33
C LEU A 128 9.95 2.32 -8.84
N GLY A 129 9.02 3.20 -9.23
CA GLY A 129 8.63 3.46 -10.62
C GLY A 129 7.70 2.40 -11.22
N LEU A 130 6.94 1.70 -10.39
CA LEU A 130 5.89 0.78 -10.83
C LEU A 130 4.61 1.54 -11.18
N LYS A 131 3.79 0.94 -12.03
CA LYS A 131 2.46 1.45 -12.36
C LYS A 131 1.46 0.91 -11.34
N ILE A 132 0.88 1.82 -10.58
CA ILE A 132 -0.14 1.60 -9.54
C ILE A 132 -1.41 2.34 -9.90
#